data_AF-A0A382CFR4-F1
#
_entry.id   AF-A0A382CFR4-F1
#
_cell.length_a   1.000
_cell.length_b   1.000
_cell.length_c   1.000
_cell.angle_alpha   90.00
_cell.angle_beta   90.00
_cell.angle_gamma   90.00
#
_symmetry.space_group_name_H-M   'P 1'
#
loop_
_entity.id
_entity.type
_entity.pdbx_description
1 polymer ?
#
loop_
_entity_poly.entity_id
_entity_poly.type
_entity_poly.pdbx_seq_one_letter_code
_entity_poly.pdbx_strand_id
1 'polypeptide(L)'
;MSLDLKALLAHKAINKWRLFWLISIPMSITMVVTMMGTDMSTAPGVSSMIGFSVRLAVPFIYFVVAASSMQILFPGSFTKWWLRNRKYIGMCFAVAMSWQGLFIFIMSYFFRDYYFENVYLFRDELEGSIGYIFLPAMVVTSFHFGRKHLSSKQWKLLHKSGIYFLWAYPFSTYWWSLCNGLSCYGNPVPHDYVYYWGGFLAFALRIAAWGKQRTQAINRNASESSTPLAFKALGGAIIAFGLFVSAYGLYWQERVTGFLTAPKWSADLELWLPFWPYEPFLSLFIIGLGTMLVTMAVPKVKGLRTIET
;
A
#
# COMPACT_ATOMS: atom_id res chain seq x y z
N MET A 1 -34.13 12.23 -10.86
CA MET A 1 -33.07 13.17 -11.32
C MET A 1 -31.77 12.39 -11.51
N SER A 2 -31.50 11.87 -12.71
CA SER A 2 -30.23 11.18 -12.97
C SER A 2 -29.13 12.21 -13.08
N LEU A 3 -28.38 12.41 -11.99
CA LEU A 3 -27.15 13.21 -12.02
C LEU A 3 -26.24 12.66 -13.12
N ASP A 4 -25.94 13.47 -14.14
CA ASP A 4 -24.92 13.09 -15.13
C ASP A 4 -23.57 13.05 -14.40
N LEU A 5 -23.16 11.83 -14.05
CA LEU A 5 -21.89 11.56 -13.38
C LEU A 5 -20.71 12.18 -14.13
N LYS A 6 -20.78 12.29 -15.47
CA LYS A 6 -19.71 12.93 -16.26
C LYS A 6 -19.66 14.43 -16.01
N ALA A 7 -20.80 15.11 -16.02
CA ALA A 7 -20.89 16.53 -15.69
C ALA A 7 -20.39 16.82 -14.26
N LEU A 8 -20.76 15.99 -13.29
CA LEU A 8 -20.27 16.11 -11.92
C LEU A 8 -18.74 15.95 -11.85
N LEU A 9 -18.19 14.88 -12.44
CA LEU A 9 -16.73 14.60 -12.45
C LEU A 9 -15.91 15.63 -13.26
N ALA A 10 -16.56 16.39 -14.14
CA ALA A 10 -15.95 17.51 -14.85
C ALA A 10 -15.92 18.80 -14.01
N HIS A 11 -16.68 18.89 -12.92
CA HIS A 11 -16.76 20.09 -12.11
C HIS A 11 -15.40 20.49 -11.54
N LYS A 12 -15.03 21.77 -11.67
CA LYS A 12 -13.69 22.26 -11.32
C LYS A 12 -13.36 22.04 -9.84
N ALA A 13 -14.35 22.10 -8.94
CA ALA A 13 -14.14 21.98 -7.50
C ALA A 13 -13.54 20.62 -7.09
N ILE A 14 -13.95 19.53 -7.75
CA ILE A 14 -13.45 18.18 -7.45
C ILE A 14 -12.30 17.77 -8.36
N ASN A 15 -11.51 18.73 -8.86
CA ASN A 15 -10.38 18.45 -9.71
C ASN A 15 -9.13 19.25 -9.31
N LYS A 16 -7.98 18.61 -9.46
CA LYS A 16 -6.66 19.21 -9.28
C LYS A 16 -6.49 19.86 -7.91
N TRP A 17 -5.92 21.06 -7.86
CA TRP A 17 -5.67 21.80 -6.63
C TRP A 17 -6.94 22.15 -5.85
N ARG A 18 -8.09 22.33 -6.52
CA ARG A 18 -9.35 22.58 -5.83
C ARG A 18 -9.80 21.35 -5.03
N LEU A 19 -9.62 20.15 -5.60
CA LEU A 19 -9.86 18.90 -4.86
C LEU A 19 -8.90 18.76 -3.68
N PHE A 20 -7.63 19.09 -3.88
CA PHE A 20 -6.65 19.07 -2.79
C PHE A 20 -7.11 19.94 -1.62
N TRP A 21 -7.45 21.22 -1.86
CA TRP A 21 -7.92 22.12 -0.81
C TRP A 21 -9.25 21.69 -0.19
N LEU A 22 -10.17 21.19 -1.02
CA LEU A 22 -11.47 20.66 -0.57
C LEU A 22 -11.32 19.51 0.44
N ILE A 23 -10.24 18.73 0.35
CA ILE A 23 -9.95 17.61 1.26
C ILE A 23 -9.04 18.06 2.40
N SER A 24 -7.94 18.76 2.09
CA SER A 24 -6.89 19.05 3.07
C SER A 24 -7.31 20.07 4.12
N ILE A 25 -8.18 21.03 3.77
CA ILE A 25 -8.68 22.03 4.72
C ILE A 25 -9.57 21.37 5.78
N PRO A 26 -10.67 20.66 5.43
CA PRO A 26 -11.48 19.97 6.44
C PRO A 26 -10.66 18.97 7.27
N MET A 27 -9.78 18.20 6.64
CA MET A 27 -8.89 17.26 7.34
C MET A 27 -8.00 17.96 8.37
N SER A 28 -7.42 19.11 8.03
CA SER A 28 -6.59 19.89 8.96
C SER A 28 -7.43 20.54 10.06
N ILE A 29 -8.65 21.00 9.76
CA ILE A 29 -9.60 21.47 10.77
C ILE A 29 -9.93 20.35 11.75
N THR A 30 -10.25 19.15 11.26
CA THR A 30 -10.49 17.98 12.12
C THR A 30 -9.27 17.69 13.00
N MET A 31 -8.06 17.76 12.45
CA MET A 31 -6.83 17.58 13.24
C MET A 31 -6.73 18.58 14.39
N VAL A 32 -6.96 19.87 14.11
CA VAL A 32 -6.89 20.94 15.11
C VAL A 32 -7.99 20.79 16.16
N VAL A 33 -9.23 20.48 15.75
CA VAL A 33 -10.34 20.27 16.68
C VAL A 33 -10.06 19.09 17.61
N THR A 34 -9.58 17.97 17.10
CA THR A 34 -9.19 16.81 17.93
C THR A 34 -8.02 17.15 18.85
N MET A 35 -7.02 17.88 18.36
CA MET A 35 -5.89 18.34 19.17
C MET A 35 -6.35 19.25 20.32
N MET A 36 -7.30 20.16 20.10
CA MET A 36 -7.86 21.03 21.15
C MET A 36 -8.61 20.25 22.23
N GLY A 37 -9.16 19.08 21.89
CA GLY A 37 -9.83 18.19 22.84
C GLY A 37 -8.90 17.17 23.51
N THR A 38 -7.61 17.16 23.16
CA THR A 38 -6.62 16.20 23.66
C THR A 38 -5.64 16.92 24.59
N ASP A 39 -5.23 16.28 25.68
CA ASP A 39 -4.24 16.85 26.59
C ASP A 39 -2.81 16.76 26.00
N MET A 40 -2.46 17.76 25.20
CA MET A 40 -1.14 17.88 24.57
C MET A 40 0.00 18.19 25.54
N SER A 41 -0.29 18.42 26.83
CA SER A 41 0.73 18.57 27.87
C SER A 41 1.25 17.22 28.39
N THR A 42 0.65 16.11 27.91
CA THR A 42 1.03 14.74 28.30
C THR A 42 1.52 13.92 27.11
N ALA A 43 2.47 13.02 27.37
CA ALA A 43 2.96 12.07 26.37
C ALA A 43 1.84 11.21 25.76
N PRO A 44 0.95 10.57 26.54
CA PRO A 44 -0.17 9.81 25.99
C PRO A 44 -1.08 10.63 25.07
N GLY A 45 -1.33 11.90 25.41
CA GLY A 45 -2.09 12.82 24.55
C GLY A 45 -1.44 13.00 23.18
N VAL A 46 -0.14 13.34 23.15
CA VAL A 46 0.61 13.48 21.88
C VAL A 46 0.66 12.16 21.10
N SER A 47 0.87 11.02 21.79
CA SER A 47 0.89 9.69 21.15
C SER A 47 -0.43 9.36 20.47
N SER A 48 -1.55 9.68 21.11
CA SER A 48 -2.89 9.49 20.54
C SER A 48 -3.08 10.27 19.24
N MET A 49 -2.51 11.47 19.14
CA MET A 49 -2.55 12.31 17.94
C MET A 49 -1.66 11.78 16.81
N ILE A 50 -0.53 11.12 17.13
CA ILE A 50 0.27 10.37 16.14
C ILE A 50 -0.59 9.27 15.52
N GLY A 51 -1.24 8.43 16.35
CA GLY A 51 -2.12 7.37 15.86
C GLY A 51 -3.32 7.90 15.05
N PHE A 52 -3.96 8.97 15.53
CA PHE A 52 -5.08 9.60 14.85
C PHE A 52 -4.70 10.15 13.47
N SER A 53 -3.57 10.84 13.36
CA SER A 53 -3.09 11.38 12.09
C SER A 53 -2.74 10.29 11.07
N VAL A 54 -2.14 9.18 11.51
CA VAL A 54 -1.91 8.00 10.66
C VAL A 54 -3.23 7.41 10.16
N ARG A 55 -4.22 7.22 11.05
CA ARG A 55 -5.55 6.69 10.67
C ARG A 55 -6.26 7.54 9.62
N LEU A 56 -6.09 8.87 9.67
CA LEU A 56 -6.58 9.78 8.63
C LEU A 56 -5.77 9.68 7.33
N ALA A 57 -4.47 9.42 7.40
CA ALA A 57 -3.60 9.30 6.22
C ALA A 57 -3.84 8.00 5.42
N VAL A 58 -4.06 6.88 6.11
CA VAL A 58 -4.12 5.52 5.54
C VAL A 58 -5.05 5.37 4.33
N PRO A 59 -6.30 5.87 4.35
CA PRO A 59 -7.17 5.81 3.18
C PRO A 59 -6.52 6.43 1.93
N PHE A 60 -5.86 7.59 2.05
CA PHE A 60 -5.31 8.29 0.91
C PHE A 60 -4.22 7.48 0.20
N ILE A 61 -3.30 6.84 0.94
CA ILE A 61 -2.26 6.03 0.31
C ILE A 61 -2.84 4.79 -0.39
N TYR A 62 -3.85 4.15 0.20
CA TYR A 62 -4.55 3.02 -0.43
C TYR A 62 -5.26 3.46 -1.71
N PHE A 63 -5.92 4.61 -1.69
CA PHE A 63 -6.54 5.19 -2.88
C PHE A 63 -5.51 5.50 -3.98
N VAL A 64 -4.34 6.02 -3.61
CA VAL A 64 -3.25 6.31 -4.56
C VAL A 64 -2.66 5.03 -5.16
N VAL A 65 -2.55 3.96 -4.39
CA VAL A 65 -2.11 2.64 -4.85
C VAL A 65 -3.13 2.05 -5.82
N ALA A 66 -4.42 2.04 -5.47
CA ALA A 66 -5.46 1.41 -6.30
C ALA A 66 -5.74 2.15 -7.63
N ALA A 67 -5.47 3.46 -7.71
CA ALA A 67 -5.91 4.32 -8.82
C ALA A 67 -5.60 3.79 -10.24
N SER A 68 -4.38 3.32 -10.50
CA SER A 68 -4.01 2.80 -11.84
C SER A 68 -4.68 1.46 -12.13
N SER A 69 -4.74 0.59 -11.13
CA SER A 69 -5.36 -0.74 -11.24
C SER A 69 -6.84 -0.63 -11.55
N MET A 70 -7.53 0.28 -10.87
CA MET A 70 -8.96 0.52 -11.09
C MET A 70 -9.25 0.97 -12.52
N GLN A 71 -8.43 1.87 -13.08
CA GLN A 71 -8.58 2.28 -14.48
C GLN A 71 -8.31 1.15 -15.48
N ILE A 72 -7.38 0.24 -15.18
CA ILE A 72 -7.07 -0.91 -16.04
C ILE A 72 -8.18 -1.95 -15.99
N LEU A 73 -8.67 -2.28 -14.80
CA LEU A 73 -9.66 -3.34 -14.57
C LEU A 73 -11.06 -2.88 -14.98
N PHE A 74 -11.46 -1.68 -14.58
CA PHE A 74 -12.82 -1.14 -14.72
C PHE A 74 -12.79 0.25 -15.39
N PRO A 75 -12.43 0.35 -16.68
CA PRO A 75 -12.31 1.63 -17.36
C PRO A 75 -13.67 2.36 -17.40
N GLY A 76 -13.74 3.53 -16.79
CA GLY A 76 -14.94 4.38 -16.80
C GLY A 76 -14.63 5.84 -16.49
N SER A 77 -15.66 6.69 -16.48
CA SER A 77 -15.52 8.13 -16.19
C SER A 77 -14.96 8.38 -14.78
N PHE A 78 -15.43 7.61 -13.79
CA PHE A 78 -14.97 7.72 -12.40
C PHE A 78 -13.51 7.31 -12.22
N THR A 79 -13.11 6.14 -12.71
CA THR A 79 -11.72 5.66 -12.59
C THR A 79 -10.74 6.55 -13.36
N LYS A 80 -11.18 7.16 -14.46
CA LYS A 80 -10.39 8.15 -15.21
C LYS A 80 -10.22 9.45 -14.41
N TRP A 81 -11.29 9.93 -13.77
CA TRP A 81 -11.23 11.07 -12.85
C TRP A 81 -10.30 10.79 -11.67
N TRP A 82 -10.40 9.60 -11.08
CA TRP A 82 -9.55 9.18 -9.96
C TRP A 82 -8.08 9.14 -10.37
N LEU A 83 -7.76 8.48 -11.48
CA LEU A 83 -6.38 8.41 -11.97
C LEU A 83 -5.81 9.80 -12.30
N ARG A 84 -6.62 10.70 -12.88
CA ARG A 84 -6.24 12.10 -13.14
C ARG A 84 -5.93 12.86 -11.85
N ASN A 85 -6.68 12.61 -10.78
CA ASN A 85 -6.54 13.29 -9.50
C ASN A 85 -5.58 12.58 -8.51
N ARG A 86 -5.04 11.41 -8.86
CA ARG A 86 -4.13 10.61 -8.03
C ARG A 86 -3.01 11.42 -7.37
N LYS A 87 -2.39 12.34 -8.11
CA LYS A 87 -1.34 13.23 -7.58
C LYS A 87 -1.86 14.05 -6.39
N TYR A 88 -3.04 14.64 -6.53
CA TYR A 88 -3.63 15.53 -5.53
C TYR A 88 -4.11 14.77 -4.29
N ILE A 89 -4.67 13.58 -4.48
CA ILE A 89 -4.99 12.65 -3.38
C ILE A 89 -3.70 12.27 -2.61
N GLY A 90 -2.60 12.00 -3.33
CA GLY A 90 -1.29 11.76 -2.71
C GLY A 90 -0.72 12.97 -1.97
N MET A 91 -1.05 14.19 -2.38
CA MET A 91 -0.70 15.39 -1.61
C MET A 91 -1.53 15.51 -0.33
N CYS A 92 -2.80 15.09 -0.32
CA CYS A 92 -3.60 15.01 0.91
C CYS A 92 -3.00 14.01 1.90
N PHE A 93 -2.53 12.84 1.42
CA PHE A 93 -1.73 11.92 2.23
C PHE A 93 -0.50 12.62 2.84
N ALA A 94 0.25 13.38 2.04
CA ALA A 94 1.41 14.09 2.52
C ALA A 94 1.08 15.09 3.64
N VAL A 95 -0.02 15.85 3.52
CA VAL A 95 -0.46 16.78 4.57
C VAL A 95 -0.81 16.03 5.86
N ALA A 96 -1.52 14.90 5.79
CA ALA A 96 -1.85 14.10 6.97
C ALA A 96 -0.57 13.58 7.67
N MET A 97 0.39 13.11 6.89
CA MET A 97 1.69 12.64 7.41
C MET A 97 2.57 13.79 7.93
N SER A 98 2.41 15.02 7.44
CA SER A 98 3.07 16.20 8.01
C SER A 98 2.55 16.51 9.41
N TRP A 99 1.24 16.35 9.66
CA TRP A 99 0.70 16.44 11.02
C TRP A 99 1.25 15.36 11.93
N GLN A 100 1.32 14.12 11.45
CA GLN A 100 1.99 13.04 12.20
C GLN A 100 3.45 13.40 12.53
N GLY A 101 4.20 13.89 11.54
CA GLY A 101 5.61 14.28 11.73
C GLY A 101 5.76 15.40 12.76
N LEU A 102 4.82 16.35 12.80
CA LEU A 102 4.76 17.38 13.84
C LEU A 102 4.54 16.77 15.22
N PHE A 103 3.62 15.82 15.38
CA PHE A 103 3.37 15.18 16.67
C PHE A 103 4.54 14.27 17.11
N ILE A 104 5.22 13.60 16.18
CA ILE A 104 6.47 12.87 16.47
C ILE A 104 7.56 13.84 16.91
N PHE A 105 7.69 14.99 16.27
CA PHE A 105 8.62 16.04 16.69
C PHE A 105 8.31 16.55 18.09
N ILE A 106 7.04 16.82 18.41
CA ILE A 106 6.61 17.23 19.75
C ILE A 106 6.94 16.13 20.78
N MET A 107 6.60 14.87 20.48
CA MET A 107 6.88 13.72 21.35
C MET A 107 8.38 13.58 21.63
N SER A 108 9.21 13.55 20.59
CA SER A 108 10.65 13.35 20.70
C SER A 108 11.39 14.51 21.39
N TYR A 109 10.88 15.74 21.29
CA TYR A 109 11.49 16.91 21.90
C TYR A 109 11.04 17.15 23.34
N PHE A 110 9.73 17.09 23.60
CA PHE A 110 9.16 17.45 24.92
C PHE A 110 8.94 16.25 25.85
N PHE A 111 8.84 15.03 25.32
CA PHE A 111 8.55 13.81 26.08
C PHE A 111 9.57 12.71 25.80
N ARG A 112 10.85 13.09 25.75
CA ARG A 112 11.96 12.21 25.36
C ARG A 112 12.02 10.91 26.16
N ASP A 113 11.90 10.97 27.49
CA ASP A 113 12.03 9.79 28.33
C ASP A 113 10.90 8.79 28.04
N TYR A 114 9.66 9.30 27.94
CA TYR A 114 8.52 8.50 27.52
C TYR A 114 8.69 7.92 26.10
N TYR A 115 9.24 8.71 25.17
CA TYR A 115 9.49 8.27 23.80
C TYR A 115 10.42 7.05 23.77
N PHE A 116 11.57 7.13 24.43
CA PHE A 116 12.54 6.03 24.43
C PHE A 116 12.08 4.81 25.23
N GLU A 117 11.29 4.99 26.30
CA GLU A 117 10.80 3.88 27.12
C GLU A 117 9.60 3.16 26.51
N ASN A 118 8.67 3.87 25.87
CA ASN A 118 7.34 3.32 25.56
C ASN A 118 6.98 3.35 24.06
N VAL A 119 7.67 4.13 23.24
CA VAL A 119 7.31 4.36 21.82
C VAL A 119 8.42 3.90 20.88
N TYR A 120 9.68 4.03 21.31
CA TYR A 120 10.83 3.76 20.48
C TYR A 120 11.06 2.27 20.29
N LEU A 121 10.87 1.82 19.05
CA LEU A 121 11.40 0.56 18.55
C LEU A 121 12.32 0.90 17.38
N PHE A 122 13.57 0.42 17.44
CA PHE A 122 14.58 0.78 16.43
C PHE A 122 14.13 0.43 15.00
N ARG A 123 13.47 -0.72 14.82
CA ARG A 123 12.86 -1.11 13.54
C ARG A 123 11.81 -0.11 13.06
N ASP A 124 10.90 0.29 13.94
CA ASP A 124 9.80 1.19 13.59
C ASP A 124 10.33 2.60 13.29
N GLU A 125 11.40 3.03 13.97
CA GLU A 125 12.14 4.26 13.68
C GLU A 125 12.81 4.20 12.30
N LEU A 126 13.45 3.08 11.94
CA LEU A 126 14.04 2.90 10.61
C LEU A 126 12.98 2.94 9.52
N GLU A 127 11.85 2.25 9.73
CA GLU A 127 10.72 2.26 8.81
C GLU A 127 10.13 3.67 8.65
N GLY A 128 9.90 4.37 9.77
CA GLY A 128 9.42 5.74 9.80
C GLY A 128 10.38 6.70 9.09
N SER A 129 11.67 6.63 9.41
CA SER A 129 12.72 7.46 8.80
C SER A 129 12.80 7.28 7.28
N ILE A 130 12.77 6.04 6.78
CA ILE A 130 12.75 5.78 5.34
C ILE A 130 11.49 6.37 4.69
N GLY A 131 10.33 6.25 5.36
CA GLY A 131 9.08 6.87 4.93
C GLY A 131 9.19 8.40 4.83
N TYR A 132 9.79 9.03 5.83
CA TYR A 132 10.05 10.48 5.89
C TYR A 132 11.16 10.95 4.95
N ILE A 133 11.93 10.07 4.33
CA ILE A 133 12.81 10.42 3.20
C ILE A 133 12.03 10.33 1.88
N PHE A 134 11.31 9.22 1.67
CA PHE A 134 10.56 9.01 0.43
C PHE A 134 9.47 10.06 0.23
N LEU A 135 8.69 10.36 1.27
CA LEU A 135 7.52 11.21 1.13
C LEU A 135 7.90 12.66 0.74
N PRO A 136 8.81 13.38 1.44
CA PRO A 136 9.25 14.70 1.01
C PRO A 136 9.91 14.69 -0.36
N ALA A 137 10.75 13.68 -0.67
CA ALA A 137 11.37 13.56 -1.99
C ALA A 137 10.30 13.44 -3.09
N MET A 138 9.27 12.63 -2.87
CA MET A 138 8.14 12.49 -3.79
C MET A 138 7.31 13.77 -3.90
N VAL A 139 7.09 14.49 -2.79
CA VAL A 139 6.37 15.78 -2.78
C VAL A 139 7.15 16.81 -3.59
N VAL A 140 8.43 17.03 -3.31
CA VAL A 140 9.29 18.00 -4.02
C VAL A 140 9.34 17.67 -5.51
N THR A 141 9.53 16.40 -5.87
CA THR A 141 9.60 15.94 -7.26
C THR A 141 8.24 15.84 -7.95
N SER A 142 7.14 16.10 -7.24
CA SER A 142 5.81 16.27 -7.84
C SER A 142 5.61 17.66 -8.45
N PHE A 143 6.45 18.63 -8.10
CA PHE A 143 6.46 19.98 -8.70
C PHE A 143 7.53 20.08 -9.78
N HIS A 144 7.34 21.02 -10.72
CA HIS A 144 8.31 21.25 -11.79
C HIS A 144 9.72 21.53 -11.24
N PHE A 145 9.81 22.30 -10.17
CA PHE A 145 11.06 22.63 -9.48
C PHE A 145 11.87 21.39 -9.07
N GLY A 146 11.26 20.37 -8.47
CA GLY A 146 11.97 19.14 -8.13
C GLY A 146 12.11 18.20 -9.33
N ARG A 147 11.07 18.11 -10.16
CA ARG A 147 11.00 17.18 -11.29
C ARG A 147 12.13 17.40 -12.30
N LYS A 148 12.58 18.64 -12.52
CA LYS A 148 13.65 18.98 -13.49
C LYS A 148 15.01 18.37 -13.15
N HIS A 149 15.26 17.99 -11.90
CA HIS A 149 16.55 17.43 -11.46
C HIS A 149 16.65 15.91 -11.63
N LEU A 150 15.59 15.25 -12.12
CA LEU A 150 15.56 13.79 -12.28
C LEU A 150 15.31 13.39 -13.73
N SER A 151 15.98 12.33 -14.18
CA SER A 151 15.59 11.64 -15.41
C SER A 151 14.19 11.00 -15.26
N SER A 152 13.55 10.69 -16.38
CA SER A 152 12.26 9.98 -16.39
C SER A 152 12.34 8.62 -15.68
N LYS A 153 13.47 7.92 -15.79
CA LYS A 153 13.70 6.63 -15.13
C LYS A 153 13.83 6.78 -13.61
N GLN A 154 14.65 7.71 -13.14
CA GLN A 154 14.83 7.98 -11.70
C GLN A 154 13.53 8.43 -11.04
N TRP A 155 12.79 9.33 -11.69
CA TRP A 155 11.49 9.79 -11.17
C TRP A 155 10.48 8.64 -11.05
N LYS A 156 10.39 7.78 -12.08
CA LYS A 156 9.53 6.59 -12.04
C LYS A 156 9.96 5.61 -10.96
N LEU A 157 11.26 5.41 -10.76
CA LEU A 157 11.79 4.52 -9.72
C LEU A 157 11.41 5.07 -8.34
N LEU A 158 11.73 6.34 -8.04
CA LEU A 158 11.42 7.00 -6.78
C LEU A 158 9.92 6.93 -6.43
N HIS A 159 9.06 7.30 -7.37
CA HIS A 159 7.60 7.29 -7.13
C HIS A 159 7.03 5.88 -7.07
N LYS A 160 7.65 4.89 -7.72
CA LYS A 160 7.22 3.48 -7.63
C LYS A 160 7.64 2.87 -6.29
N SER A 161 8.92 3.01 -5.91
CA SER A 161 9.44 2.48 -4.64
C SER A 161 8.78 3.18 -3.46
N GLY A 162 8.70 4.51 -3.47
CA GLY A 162 8.12 5.27 -2.38
C GLY A 162 6.64 4.96 -2.15
N ILE A 163 5.83 4.80 -3.22
CA ILE A 163 4.41 4.43 -3.05
C ILE A 163 4.24 3.04 -2.46
N TYR A 164 5.08 2.07 -2.84
CA TYR A 164 5.00 0.73 -2.26
C TYR A 164 5.51 0.69 -0.84
N PHE A 165 6.59 1.43 -0.52
CA PHE A 165 7.08 1.54 0.84
C PHE A 165 6.06 2.19 1.77
N LEU A 166 5.51 3.34 1.37
CA LEU A 166 4.49 4.08 2.14
C LEU A 166 3.17 3.33 2.28
N TRP A 167 2.86 2.42 1.36
CA TRP A 167 1.73 1.50 1.49
C TRP A 167 2.03 0.31 2.41
N ALA A 168 3.25 -0.24 2.31
CA ALA A 168 3.66 -1.42 3.05
C ALA A 168 3.63 -1.18 4.55
N TYR A 169 4.03 0.02 5.00
CA TYR A 169 4.02 0.39 6.41
C TYR A 169 2.64 0.24 7.08
N PRO A 170 1.60 1.02 6.71
CA PRO A 170 0.30 0.88 7.35
C PRO A 170 -0.34 -0.49 7.09
N PHE A 171 -0.13 -1.09 5.92
CA PHE A 171 -0.65 -2.44 5.65
C PHE A 171 -0.08 -3.48 6.61
N SER A 172 1.24 -3.45 6.85
CA SER A 172 1.92 -4.29 7.84
C SER A 172 1.37 -4.04 9.24
N THR A 173 1.26 -2.77 9.66
CA THR A 173 0.73 -2.40 10.98
C THR A 173 -0.65 -2.99 11.24
N TYR A 174 -1.59 -2.85 10.28
CA TYR A 174 -2.94 -3.39 10.46
C TYR A 174 -2.99 -4.92 10.32
N TRP A 175 -2.12 -5.54 9.51
CA TRP A 175 -2.00 -6.99 9.48
C TRP A 175 -1.57 -7.54 10.84
N TRP A 176 -0.56 -6.93 11.49
CA TRP A 176 -0.11 -7.31 12.82
C TRP A 176 -1.18 -7.08 13.90
N SER A 177 -1.93 -5.98 13.82
CA SER A 177 -3.07 -5.73 14.71
C SER A 177 -4.08 -6.88 14.65
N LEU A 178 -4.33 -7.42 13.45
CA LEU A 178 -5.26 -8.54 13.26
C LEU A 178 -4.68 -9.89 13.64
N CYS A 179 -3.38 -10.14 13.44
CA CYS A 179 -2.80 -11.49 13.47
C CYS A 179 -2.16 -11.91 14.79
N ASN A 180 -1.79 -10.98 15.66
CA ASN A 180 -1.02 -11.35 16.86
C ASN A 180 -1.58 -10.76 18.16
N GLY A 181 -2.69 -9.99 18.13
CA GLY A 181 -3.09 -9.18 19.29
C GLY A 181 -1.97 -8.27 19.82
N LEU A 182 -0.86 -8.18 19.06
CA LEU A 182 0.37 -7.50 19.38
C LEU A 182 0.16 -6.08 18.94
N SER A 183 -0.71 -5.41 19.66
CA SER A 183 -0.81 -4.00 19.53
C SER A 183 -0.50 -3.43 20.89
N CYS A 184 0.28 -2.36 20.87
CA CYS A 184 0.27 -1.34 21.89
C CYS A 184 -1.16 -0.72 22.09
N TYR A 185 -2.22 -1.34 21.50
CA TYR A 185 -3.60 -0.89 21.38
C TYR A 185 -4.66 -1.95 21.82
N GLY A 186 -4.27 -3.15 22.28
CA GLY A 186 -5.18 -4.23 22.68
C GLY A 186 -5.79 -5.09 21.55
N ASN A 187 -7.04 -5.53 21.77
CA ASN A 187 -7.78 -6.40 20.84
C ASN A 187 -8.12 -5.68 19.52
N PRO A 188 -8.22 -6.40 18.38
CA PRO A 188 -8.55 -5.80 17.10
C PRO A 188 -9.89 -5.06 17.17
N VAL A 189 -9.89 -3.78 16.78
CA VAL A 189 -11.09 -2.94 16.72
C VAL A 189 -11.66 -2.92 15.29
N PRO A 190 -12.96 -2.61 15.09
CA PRO A 190 -13.59 -2.73 13.76
C PRO A 190 -12.88 -1.99 12.62
N HIS A 191 -12.24 -0.86 12.90
CA HIS A 191 -11.51 -0.11 11.88
C HIS A 191 -10.21 -0.79 11.43
N ASP A 192 -9.58 -1.62 12.27
CA ASP A 192 -8.37 -2.36 11.89
C ASP A 192 -8.66 -3.32 10.73
N TYR A 193 -9.82 -3.99 10.78
CA TYR A 193 -10.28 -4.85 9.68
C TYR A 193 -10.48 -4.05 8.39
N VAL A 194 -11.08 -2.86 8.49
CA VAL A 194 -11.30 -1.99 7.33
C VAL A 194 -9.97 -1.57 6.70
N TYR A 195 -9.00 -1.18 7.52
CA TYR A 195 -7.69 -0.77 7.01
C TYR A 195 -6.86 -1.95 6.48
N TYR A 196 -6.91 -3.10 7.13
CA TYR A 196 -6.27 -4.31 6.62
C TYR A 196 -6.82 -4.70 5.24
N TRP A 197 -8.14 -4.90 5.14
CA TRP A 197 -8.77 -5.31 3.89
C TRP A 197 -8.69 -4.23 2.81
N GLY A 198 -8.73 -2.95 3.19
CA GLY A 198 -8.50 -1.84 2.27
C GLY A 198 -7.09 -1.85 1.67
N GLY A 199 -6.08 -2.08 2.50
CA GLY A 199 -4.68 -2.19 2.07
C GLY A 199 -4.45 -3.42 1.19
N PHE A 200 -4.97 -4.57 1.63
CA PHE A 200 -4.94 -5.82 0.87
C PHE A 200 -5.58 -5.65 -0.51
N LEU A 201 -6.82 -5.13 -0.57
CA LEU A 201 -7.55 -4.94 -1.82
C LEU A 201 -6.83 -3.98 -2.76
N ALA A 202 -6.27 -2.88 -2.25
CA ALA A 202 -5.53 -1.91 -3.05
C ALA A 202 -4.37 -2.57 -3.81
N PHE A 203 -3.66 -3.51 -3.18
CA PHE A 203 -2.55 -4.23 -3.80
C PHE A 203 -3.00 -5.46 -4.59
N ALA A 204 -4.02 -6.21 -4.14
CA ALA A 204 -4.62 -7.31 -4.90
C ALA A 204 -5.14 -6.82 -6.26
N LEU A 205 -5.74 -5.62 -6.31
CA LEU A 205 -6.13 -4.97 -7.57
C LEU A 205 -4.92 -4.70 -8.47
N ARG A 206 -3.75 -4.35 -7.92
CA ARG A 206 -2.50 -4.22 -8.71
C ARG A 206 -2.08 -5.54 -9.33
N ILE A 207 -2.13 -6.63 -8.57
CA ILE A 207 -1.81 -7.96 -9.08
C ILE A 207 -2.80 -8.36 -10.18
N ALA A 208 -4.10 -8.17 -9.96
CA ALA A 208 -5.13 -8.45 -10.96
C ALA A 208 -4.97 -7.61 -12.23
N ALA A 209 -4.67 -6.30 -12.09
CA ALA A 209 -4.42 -5.41 -13.23
C ALA A 209 -3.18 -5.84 -14.02
N TRP A 210 -2.12 -6.27 -13.33
CA TRP A 210 -0.93 -6.83 -13.95
C TRP A 210 -1.25 -8.14 -14.70
N GLY A 211 -2.03 -9.03 -14.10
CA GLY A 211 -2.52 -10.25 -14.77
C GLY A 211 -3.31 -9.94 -16.05
N LYS A 212 -4.27 -8.98 -15.99
CA LYS A 212 -5.04 -8.54 -17.17
C LYS A 212 -4.13 -8.02 -18.28
N GLN A 213 -3.12 -7.22 -17.97
CA GLN A 213 -2.17 -6.69 -18.95
C GLN A 213 -1.35 -7.81 -19.60
N ARG A 214 -0.92 -8.82 -18.83
CA ARG A 214 -0.21 -9.98 -19.36
C ARG A 214 -1.09 -10.81 -20.29
N THR A 215 -2.33 -11.08 -19.90
CA THR A 215 -3.29 -11.77 -20.78
C THR A 215 -3.53 -11.01 -22.08
N GLN A 216 -3.65 -9.68 -22.03
CA GLN A 216 -3.77 -8.87 -23.24
C GLN A 216 -2.54 -8.97 -24.16
N ALA A 217 -1.33 -9.01 -23.60
CA ALA A 217 -0.11 -9.22 -24.37
C ALA A 217 -0.06 -10.61 -25.02
N ILE A 218 -0.48 -11.66 -24.29
CA ILE A 218 -0.57 -13.03 -24.81
C ILE A 218 -1.59 -13.11 -25.94
N ASN A 219 -2.77 -12.49 -25.77
CA ASN A 219 -3.82 -12.50 -26.79
C ASN A 219 -3.37 -11.80 -28.09
N ARG A 220 -2.49 -10.80 -28.01
CA ARG A 220 -1.88 -10.18 -29.19
C ARG A 220 -0.92 -11.13 -29.93
N ASN A 221 -0.31 -12.08 -29.22
CA ASN A 221 0.63 -13.07 -29.74
C ASN A 221 0.03 -14.50 -29.74
N ALA A 222 -1.30 -14.63 -29.83
CA ALA A 222 -2.02 -15.90 -29.66
C ALA A 222 -1.75 -16.94 -30.76
N SER A 223 -1.29 -16.49 -31.92
CA SER A 223 -0.81 -17.36 -33.01
C SER A 223 0.43 -18.15 -32.61
N GLU A 224 1.27 -17.59 -31.73
CA GLU A 224 2.61 -18.11 -31.42
C GLU A 224 2.70 -18.77 -30.05
N SER A 225 1.83 -18.39 -29.10
CA SER A 225 1.94 -18.83 -27.72
C SER A 225 0.58 -19.05 -27.07
N SER A 226 0.53 -19.96 -26.09
CA SER A 226 -0.67 -20.19 -25.29
C SER A 226 -0.28 -20.61 -23.88
N THR A 227 -1.12 -20.31 -22.89
CA THR A 227 -0.92 -20.80 -21.52
C THR A 227 -1.48 -22.22 -21.40
N PRO A 228 -0.66 -23.21 -21.04
CA PRO A 228 -1.10 -24.58 -20.76
C PRO A 228 -2.22 -24.63 -19.72
N LEU A 229 -3.17 -25.57 -19.88
CA LEU A 229 -4.28 -25.74 -18.94
C LEU A 229 -3.80 -26.06 -17.52
N ALA A 230 -2.75 -26.86 -17.39
CA ALA A 230 -2.12 -27.17 -16.10
C ALA A 230 -1.66 -25.91 -15.36
N PHE A 231 -1.04 -24.93 -16.04
CA PHE A 231 -0.61 -23.67 -15.42
C PHE A 231 -1.79 -22.78 -15.03
N LYS A 232 -2.89 -22.80 -15.80
CA LYS A 232 -4.12 -22.09 -15.42
C LYS A 232 -4.74 -22.69 -14.16
N ALA A 233 -4.85 -24.02 -14.10
CA ALA A 233 -5.42 -24.72 -12.95
C ALA A 233 -4.57 -24.54 -11.70
N LEU A 234 -3.25 -24.79 -11.80
CA LEU A 234 -2.29 -24.62 -10.70
C LEU A 234 -2.24 -23.17 -10.23
N GLY A 235 -2.14 -22.21 -11.15
CA GLY A 235 -2.11 -20.80 -10.81
C GLY A 235 -3.41 -20.33 -10.17
N GLY A 236 -4.56 -20.82 -10.62
CA GLY A 236 -5.87 -20.57 -9.99
C GLY A 236 -5.96 -21.11 -8.57
N ALA A 237 -5.48 -22.35 -8.35
CA ALA A 237 -5.41 -22.95 -7.02
C ALA A 237 -4.50 -22.15 -6.07
N ILE A 238 -3.34 -21.70 -6.56
CA ILE A 238 -2.41 -20.86 -5.79
C ILE A 238 -3.04 -19.51 -5.43
N ILE A 239 -3.78 -18.87 -6.35
CA ILE A 239 -4.52 -17.63 -6.04
C ILE A 239 -5.56 -17.88 -4.94
N ALA A 240 -6.35 -18.96 -5.04
CA ALA A 240 -7.34 -19.31 -4.03
C ALA A 240 -6.70 -19.58 -2.66
N PHE A 241 -5.56 -20.27 -2.65
CA PHE A 241 -4.78 -20.50 -1.44
C PHE A 241 -4.25 -19.19 -0.83
N GLY A 242 -3.73 -18.28 -1.65
CA GLY A 242 -3.27 -16.97 -1.16
C GLY A 242 -4.40 -16.11 -0.58
N LEU A 243 -5.60 -16.16 -1.15
CA LEU A 243 -6.79 -15.52 -0.59
C LEU A 243 -7.16 -16.14 0.77
N PHE A 244 -7.12 -17.46 0.88
CA PHE A 244 -7.30 -18.15 2.16
C PHE A 244 -6.24 -17.71 3.19
N VAL A 245 -4.96 -17.72 2.83
CA VAL A 245 -3.86 -17.28 3.71
C VAL A 245 -4.08 -15.83 4.20
N SER A 246 -4.61 -14.94 3.36
CA SER A 246 -4.91 -13.55 3.74
C SER A 246 -6.01 -13.42 4.81
N ALA A 247 -6.98 -14.33 4.86
CA ALA A 247 -8.09 -14.27 5.80
C ALA A 247 -7.76 -14.94 7.15
N TYR A 248 -6.84 -15.91 7.16
CA TYR A 248 -6.58 -16.78 8.32
C TYR A 248 -5.20 -16.54 8.97
N GLY A 249 -4.66 -15.31 8.87
CA GLY A 249 -3.36 -14.89 9.43
C GLY A 249 -3.10 -15.38 10.86
N LEU A 250 -4.09 -15.15 11.74
CA LEU A 250 -4.12 -15.58 13.13
C LEU A 250 -3.72 -17.05 13.37
N TYR A 251 -4.05 -17.96 12.45
CA TYR A 251 -3.87 -19.40 12.65
C TYR A 251 -2.52 -19.94 12.22
N TRP A 252 -1.79 -19.19 11.38
CA TRP A 252 -0.51 -19.62 10.84
C TRP A 252 0.66 -18.72 11.22
N GLN A 253 0.41 -17.49 11.65
CA GLN A 253 1.45 -16.50 11.93
C GLN A 253 2.50 -17.04 12.92
N GLU A 254 2.11 -17.49 14.11
CA GLU A 254 3.06 -17.99 15.12
C GLU A 254 3.99 -19.10 14.58
N ARG A 255 3.43 -20.05 13.82
CA ARG A 255 4.21 -21.15 13.21
C ARG A 255 5.16 -20.65 12.14
N VAL A 256 4.73 -19.70 11.32
CA VAL A 256 5.55 -19.12 10.26
C VAL A 256 6.64 -18.25 10.87
N THR A 257 6.35 -17.48 11.91
CA THR A 257 7.34 -16.68 12.64
C THR A 257 8.39 -17.59 13.23
N GLY A 258 7.98 -18.60 14.00
CA GLY A 258 8.89 -19.56 14.62
C GLY A 258 9.77 -20.30 13.60
N PHE A 259 9.26 -20.58 12.39
CA PHE A 259 10.05 -21.17 11.32
C PHE A 259 11.03 -20.17 10.69
N LEU A 260 10.57 -18.98 10.33
CA LEU A 260 11.37 -17.97 9.63
C LEU A 260 12.49 -17.44 10.53
N THR A 261 12.24 -17.30 11.83
CA THR A 261 13.20 -16.75 12.80
C THR A 261 13.99 -17.82 13.54
N ALA A 262 13.77 -19.12 13.28
CA ALA A 262 14.56 -20.20 13.90
C ALA A 262 16.08 -20.04 13.71
N PRO A 263 16.59 -19.63 12.52
CA PRO A 263 18.00 -19.35 12.36
C PRO A 263 18.38 -18.01 13.01
N LYS A 264 19.48 -17.99 13.77
CA LYS A 264 19.96 -16.77 14.46
C LYS A 264 20.11 -15.57 13.53
N TRP A 265 20.67 -15.76 12.34
CA TRP A 265 20.84 -14.68 11.36
C TRP A 265 19.50 -14.04 10.98
N SER A 266 18.40 -14.80 11.00
CA SER A 266 17.08 -14.31 10.66
C SER A 266 16.39 -13.62 11.82
N ALA A 267 16.51 -14.16 13.03
CA ALA A 267 16.06 -13.48 14.25
C ALA A 267 16.75 -12.12 14.41
N ASP A 268 18.06 -12.06 14.14
CA ASP A 268 18.84 -10.82 14.21
C ASP A 268 18.33 -9.76 13.20
N LEU A 269 17.73 -10.17 12.08
CA LEU A 269 17.14 -9.24 11.10
C LEU A 269 15.86 -8.55 11.61
N GLU A 270 15.11 -9.17 12.53
CA GLU A 270 13.90 -8.55 13.09
C GLU A 270 14.18 -7.23 13.79
N LEU A 271 15.42 -7.04 14.26
CA LEU A 271 15.85 -5.85 14.96
C LEU A 271 16.03 -4.63 14.04
N TRP A 272 16.36 -4.83 12.76
CA TRP A 272 16.84 -3.74 11.91
C TRP A 272 16.42 -3.80 10.43
N LEU A 273 15.90 -4.92 9.93
CA LEU A 273 15.43 -5.03 8.55
C LEU A 273 13.94 -4.67 8.47
N PRO A 274 13.57 -3.59 7.76
CA PRO A 274 12.18 -3.19 7.58
C PRO A 274 11.29 -4.34 7.11
N PHE A 275 10.19 -4.52 7.84
CA PHE A 275 9.16 -5.52 7.59
C PHE A 275 9.59 -6.98 7.60
N TRP A 276 10.82 -7.33 7.97
CA TRP A 276 11.23 -8.73 8.14
C TRP A 276 10.37 -9.39 9.25
N PRO A 277 9.87 -10.63 9.07
CA PRO A 277 10.15 -11.60 8.01
C PRO A 277 9.18 -11.61 6.82
N TYR A 278 8.58 -10.46 6.51
CA TYR A 278 7.66 -10.21 5.39
C TYR A 278 6.33 -10.98 5.44
N GLU A 279 5.96 -11.50 6.60
CA GLU A 279 4.71 -12.23 6.83
C GLU A 279 3.44 -11.50 6.36
N PRO A 280 3.28 -10.17 6.62
CA PRO A 280 2.12 -9.44 6.13
C PRO A 280 1.88 -9.58 4.62
N PHE A 281 2.97 -9.76 3.85
CA PHE A 281 2.94 -9.75 2.39
C PHE A 281 2.87 -11.15 1.77
N LEU A 282 3.01 -12.23 2.56
CA LEU A 282 3.06 -13.60 2.03
C LEU A 282 1.84 -13.94 1.17
N SER A 283 0.65 -13.59 1.64
CA SER A 283 -0.59 -13.80 0.90
C SER A 283 -0.57 -13.13 -0.49
N LEU A 284 -0.07 -11.90 -0.57
CA LEU A 284 0.06 -11.15 -1.81
C LEU A 284 1.15 -11.73 -2.73
N PHE A 285 2.26 -12.24 -2.17
CA PHE A 285 3.27 -12.95 -2.96
C PHE A 285 2.72 -14.25 -3.57
N ILE A 286 1.96 -15.02 -2.79
CA ILE A 286 1.29 -16.23 -3.26
C ILE A 286 0.32 -15.88 -4.40
N ILE A 287 -0.54 -14.88 -4.22
CA ILE A 287 -1.47 -14.43 -5.28
C ILE A 287 -0.72 -13.93 -6.52
N GLY A 288 0.39 -13.23 -6.33
CA GLY A 288 1.28 -12.79 -7.40
C GLY A 288 1.87 -13.95 -8.21
N LEU A 289 2.37 -14.98 -7.53
CA LEU A 289 2.90 -16.20 -8.13
C LEU A 289 1.81 -16.95 -8.91
N GLY A 290 0.64 -17.13 -8.31
CA GLY A 290 -0.49 -17.77 -8.99
C GLY A 290 -0.92 -16.99 -10.24
N THR A 291 -0.97 -15.67 -10.16
CA THR A 291 -1.25 -14.80 -11.31
C THR A 291 -0.19 -14.91 -12.40
N MET A 292 1.09 -15.02 -12.03
CA MET A 292 2.18 -15.26 -12.97
C MET A 292 1.97 -16.57 -13.74
N LEU A 293 1.61 -17.65 -13.06
CA LEU A 293 1.37 -18.96 -13.67
C LEU A 293 0.15 -18.97 -14.60
N VAL A 294 -0.98 -18.38 -14.16
CA VAL A 294 -2.19 -18.23 -15.00
C VAL A 294 -1.89 -17.45 -16.29
N THR A 295 -0.87 -16.59 -16.26
CA THR A 295 -0.46 -15.75 -17.39
C THR A 295 0.93 -16.11 -17.92
N MET A 296 1.35 -17.37 -17.75
CA MET A 296 2.60 -17.88 -18.29
C MET A 296 2.33 -18.52 -19.66
N ALA A 297 2.71 -17.84 -20.73
CA ALA A 297 2.55 -18.37 -22.09
C ALA A 297 3.77 -19.20 -22.48
N VAL A 298 3.52 -20.33 -23.13
CA VAL A 298 4.54 -21.21 -23.72
C VAL A 298 4.40 -21.14 -25.24
N PRO A 299 5.50 -21.10 -26.02
CA PRO A 299 5.45 -21.17 -27.47
C PRO A 299 4.70 -22.42 -27.93
N LYS A 300 3.88 -22.29 -28.98
CA LYS A 300 3.29 -23.45 -29.65
C LYS A 300 4.41 -24.17 -30.40
N VAL A 301 4.65 -25.44 -30.08
CA VAL A 301 5.58 -26.28 -30.85
C VAL A 301 5.05 -26.37 -32.28
N LYS A 302 5.74 -25.75 -33.24
CA LYS A 302 5.48 -26.00 -34.68
C LYS A 302 5.85 -27.44 -34.94
N GLY A 303 4.91 -28.19 -35.52
CA GLY A 303 4.96 -29.65 -35.65
C GLY A 303 6.33 -30.19 -36.03
N LEU A 304 6.75 -31.25 -35.32
CA LEU A 304 7.66 -32.24 -35.87
C LEU A 304 7.13 -32.61 -37.26
N ARG A 305 7.87 -32.27 -38.32
CA ARG A 305 7.68 -32.91 -39.61
C ARG A 305 7.92 -34.39 -39.34
N THR A 306 6.85 -35.18 -39.33
CA THR A 306 6.96 -36.62 -39.56
C THR A 306 7.71 -36.78 -40.87
N ILE A 307 8.95 -37.22 -40.77
CA ILE A 307 9.71 -37.68 -41.93
C ILE A 307 8.99 -38.98 -42.33
N GLU A 308 8.18 -38.91 -43.37
CA GLU A 308 7.70 -40.10 -44.06
C GLU A 308 8.94 -40.81 -44.64
N THR A 309 9.28 -41.95 -44.06
CA THR A 309 10.20 -42.94 -44.63
C THR A 309 9.38 -44.06 -45.25
#